data_AF-A0A918HQ28-F1
#
_entry.id   AF-A0A918HQ28-F1
#
_cell.length_a   1.000
_cell.length_b   1.000
_cell.length_c   1.000
_cell.angle_alpha   90.00
_cell.angle_beta   90.00
_cell.angle_gamma   90.00
#
_symmetry.space_group_name_H-M   'P 1'
#
loop_
_entity.id
_entity.type
_entity.pdbx_description
1 polymer ?
#
loop_
_entity_poly.entity_id
_entity_poly.type
_entity_poly.pdbx_seq_one_letter_code
_entity_poly.pdbx_strand_id
1 'polypeptide(L)'
;MDRRSATMDATVSGMSQGANAPDPGNEQSATGRLLGLVHSFVTTHVSWKPLFIGAVITDDGRMRLYFRSPERDRTYGVDVLIGNTGPGLLAALDSPSFLANEYLHQPSDDPHCDVIVDLTAY
;
A
#
# COMPACT_ATOMS: atom_id res chain seq x y z
N MET A 1 14.79 66.87 -13.33
CA MET A 1 16.15 66.65 -12.80
C MET A 1 16.02 66.73 -11.29
N ASP A 2 16.15 65.66 -10.51
CA ASP A 2 17.39 64.87 -10.39
C ASP A 2 17.12 63.39 -10.01
N ARG A 3 18.06 62.51 -10.39
CA ARG A 3 18.09 61.06 -10.10
C ARG A 3 19.14 60.82 -9.00
N ARG A 4 18.84 59.95 -8.02
CA ARG A 4 19.64 58.74 -7.66
C ARG A 4 19.33 58.19 -6.25
N SER A 5 19.35 56.86 -6.19
CA SER A 5 19.67 55.98 -5.03
C SER A 5 18.62 55.84 -3.93
N ALA A 6 18.34 54.66 -3.37
CA ALA A 6 18.88 53.31 -3.57
C ALA A 6 17.87 52.27 -3.07
N THR A 7 17.94 51.09 -3.69
CA THR A 7 17.38 49.80 -3.30
C THR A 7 17.61 49.46 -1.83
N MET A 8 16.57 48.99 -1.14
CA MET A 8 16.72 48.03 -0.04
C MET A 8 15.59 46.99 -0.10
N ASP A 9 16.01 45.81 -0.55
CA ASP A 9 15.38 44.51 -0.42
C ASP A 9 14.80 44.26 0.98
N ALA A 10 13.57 43.74 1.02
CA ALA A 10 13.12 42.89 2.11
C ALA A 10 12.36 41.72 1.49
N THR A 11 13.13 40.82 0.88
CA THR A 11 12.74 39.45 0.63
C THR A 11 12.32 38.81 1.95
N VAL A 12 11.01 38.61 2.17
CA VAL A 12 10.51 37.69 3.21
C VAL A 12 10.79 36.27 2.70
N SER A 13 11.97 35.78 3.09
CA SER A 13 12.40 34.40 2.96
C SER A 13 12.09 33.67 4.26
N GLY A 14 11.50 32.48 4.13
CA GLY A 14 11.36 31.50 5.21
C GLY A 14 9.95 31.44 5.80
N MET A 15 9.32 30.29 5.98
CA MET A 15 9.82 28.91 6.03
C MET A 15 8.72 27.95 5.58
N SER A 16 9.18 26.95 4.83
CA SER A 16 8.48 25.79 4.32
C SER A 16 7.58 25.10 5.36
N GLN A 17 6.28 25.08 5.09
CA GLN A 17 5.38 24.02 5.58
C GLN A 17 4.62 23.47 4.37
N GLY A 18 5.33 22.67 3.60
CA GLY A 18 4.78 21.84 2.53
C GLY A 18 5.50 20.50 2.54
N ALA A 19 5.62 19.90 3.72
CA ALA A 19 6.16 18.55 3.86
C ALA A 19 4.98 17.57 3.97
N ASN A 20 4.79 16.80 2.91
CA ASN A 20 3.99 15.57 2.83
C ASN A 20 2.47 15.69 3.02
N ALA A 21 1.82 16.63 2.33
CA ALA A 21 0.44 16.35 1.93
C ALA A 21 0.52 15.53 0.63
N PRO A 22 0.03 14.28 0.60
CA PRO A 22 -0.02 13.50 -0.63
C PRO A 22 -0.80 14.29 -1.70
N ASP A 23 -0.35 14.19 -2.96
CA ASP A 23 -1.04 14.85 -4.07
C ASP A 23 -2.44 14.21 -4.22
N PRO A 24 -3.52 15.00 -4.07
CA PRO A 24 -4.89 14.47 -4.06
C PRO A 24 -5.25 13.74 -5.35
N GLY A 25 -4.61 14.05 -6.49
CA GLY A 25 -4.79 13.32 -7.74
C GLY A 25 -4.25 11.88 -7.68
N ASN A 26 -3.16 11.67 -6.94
CA ASN A 26 -2.51 10.37 -6.78
C ASN A 26 -3.28 9.49 -5.78
N GLU A 27 -3.76 10.08 -4.67
CA GLU A 27 -4.56 9.35 -3.68
C GLU A 27 -5.89 8.84 -4.25
N GLN A 28 -6.55 9.64 -5.09
CA GLN A 28 -7.82 9.26 -5.69
C GLN A 28 -7.66 8.11 -6.70
N SER A 29 -6.55 8.13 -7.46
CA SER A 29 -6.17 7.02 -8.35
C SER A 29 -5.80 5.75 -7.56
N ALA A 30 -5.01 5.88 -6.50
CA ALA A 30 -4.62 4.77 -5.63
C ALA A 30 -5.84 4.13 -4.94
N THR A 31 -6.78 4.95 -4.47
CA THR A 31 -8.05 4.49 -3.87
C THR A 31 -8.91 3.74 -4.88
N GLY A 32 -9.02 4.25 -6.11
CA GLY A 32 -9.75 3.57 -7.19
C GLY A 32 -9.14 2.21 -7.53
N ARG A 33 -7.81 2.12 -7.58
CA ARG A 33 -7.10 0.84 -7.78
C ARG A 33 -7.32 -0.11 -6.61
N LEU A 34 -7.17 0.36 -5.36
CA LEU A 34 -7.43 -0.42 -4.16
C LEU A 34 -8.83 -1.03 -4.20
N LEU A 35 -9.86 -0.24 -4.54
CA LEU A 35 -11.23 -0.72 -4.63
C LEU A 35 -11.38 -1.84 -5.66
N GLY A 36 -10.73 -1.72 -6.82
CA GLY A 36 -10.69 -2.77 -7.84
C GLY A 36 -10.04 -4.06 -7.34
N LEU A 37 -8.94 -3.95 -6.58
CA LEU A 37 -8.25 -5.10 -5.99
C LEU A 37 -9.13 -5.77 -4.92
N VAL A 38 -9.72 -5.01 -4.02
CA VAL A 38 -10.64 -5.52 -2.99
C VAL A 38 -11.82 -6.26 -3.62
N HIS A 39 -12.43 -5.69 -4.67
CA HIS A 39 -13.54 -6.32 -5.38
C HIS A 39 -13.17 -7.70 -5.97
N SER A 40 -11.93 -7.87 -6.41
CA SER A 40 -11.46 -9.15 -6.96
C SER A 40 -11.41 -10.29 -5.93
N PHE A 41 -11.18 -9.98 -4.65
CA PHE A 41 -11.11 -10.98 -3.58
C PHE A 41 -12.45 -11.24 -2.89
N VAL A 42 -13.31 -10.23 -2.77
CA VAL A 42 -14.60 -10.37 -2.08
C VAL A 42 -15.58 -11.22 -2.89
N THR A 43 -15.49 -11.19 -4.22
CA THR A 43 -16.40 -11.91 -5.12
C THR A 43 -16.13 -13.41 -5.22
N THR A 44 -15.01 -13.90 -4.70
CA THR A 44 -14.52 -15.28 -4.92
C THR A 44 -14.44 -16.10 -3.63
N HIS A 45 -15.17 -15.72 -2.58
CA HIS A 45 -15.09 -16.38 -1.28
C HIS A 45 -15.54 -17.84 -1.32
N VAL A 46 -14.59 -18.75 -1.06
CA VAL A 46 -14.79 -20.18 -0.86
C VAL A 46 -13.94 -20.65 0.31
N SER A 47 -14.41 -21.66 1.06
CA SER A 47 -13.80 -22.06 2.33
C SER A 47 -12.35 -22.52 2.23
N TRP A 48 -11.93 -23.05 1.09
CA TRP A 48 -10.58 -23.55 0.84
C TRP A 48 -9.57 -22.47 0.45
N LYS A 49 -10.01 -21.24 0.19
CA LYS A 49 -9.13 -20.12 -0.16
C LYS A 49 -8.75 -19.28 1.07
N PRO A 50 -7.62 -18.57 1.01
CA PRO A 50 -7.34 -17.50 1.95
C PRO A 50 -8.48 -16.48 1.95
N LEU A 51 -8.94 -16.09 3.13
CA LEU A 51 -9.99 -15.09 3.27
C LEU A 51 -9.34 -13.71 3.30
N PHE A 52 -9.67 -12.86 2.34
CA PHE A 52 -9.34 -11.44 2.41
C PHE A 52 -10.12 -10.77 3.55
N ILE A 53 -9.41 -10.11 4.49
CA ILE A 53 -10.02 -9.50 5.69
C ILE A 53 -9.82 -7.98 5.77
N GLY A 54 -8.95 -7.40 4.94
CA GLY A 54 -8.75 -5.95 4.94
C GLY A 54 -7.54 -5.51 4.12
N ALA A 55 -7.42 -4.19 3.95
CA ALA A 55 -6.27 -3.57 3.30
C ALA A 55 -5.98 -2.21 3.93
N VAL A 56 -4.69 -1.84 3.94
CA VAL A 56 -4.23 -0.52 4.38
C VAL A 56 -3.27 0.02 3.32
N ILE A 57 -3.52 1.26 2.87
CA ILE A 57 -2.55 2.00 2.05
C ILE A 57 -1.47 2.50 3.00
N THR A 58 -0.22 2.19 2.67
CA THR A 58 0.96 2.71 3.35
C THR A 58 1.65 3.73 2.45
N ASP A 59 2.82 4.23 2.85
CA ASP A 59 3.52 5.27 2.11
C ASP A 59 4.00 4.80 0.72
N ASP A 60 4.28 5.75 -0.18
CA ASP A 60 4.87 5.52 -1.50
C ASP A 60 4.10 4.56 -2.43
N GLY A 61 2.76 4.53 -2.32
CA GLY A 61 1.92 3.67 -3.16
C GLY A 61 2.05 2.17 -2.82
N ARG A 62 2.60 1.86 -1.65
CA ARG A 62 2.57 0.53 -1.04
C ARG A 62 1.21 0.29 -0.39
N MET A 63 0.86 -0.98 -0.29
CA MET A 63 -0.36 -1.44 0.33
C MET A 63 -0.07 -2.74 1.05
N ARG A 64 -0.60 -2.88 2.26
CA ARG A 64 -0.69 -4.15 2.96
C ARG A 64 -2.07 -4.74 2.79
N LEU A 65 -2.15 -5.94 2.23
CA LEU A 65 -3.35 -6.76 2.15
C LEU A 65 -3.34 -7.78 3.28
N TYR A 66 -4.47 -7.99 3.94
CA TYR A 66 -4.59 -8.97 5.01
C TYR A 66 -5.39 -10.16 4.54
N PHE A 67 -4.79 -11.35 4.67
CA PHE A 67 -5.42 -12.62 4.36
C PHE A 67 -5.37 -13.54 5.56
N ARG A 68 -6.47 -14.24 5.84
CA ARG A 68 -6.50 -15.30 6.84
C ARG A 68 -6.39 -16.66 6.15
N SER A 69 -5.55 -17.56 6.67
CA SER A 69 -5.39 -18.93 6.17
C SER A 69 -6.75 -19.63 6.04
N PRO A 70 -6.92 -20.58 5.11
CA PRO A 70 -8.14 -21.39 5.02
C PRO A 70 -8.57 -22.00 6.36
N GLU A 71 -7.59 -22.47 7.15
CA GLU A 71 -7.75 -23.07 8.48
C GLU A 71 -8.07 -22.05 9.58
N ARG A 72 -7.94 -20.76 9.27
CA ARG A 72 -8.22 -19.61 10.15
C ARG A 72 -7.30 -19.50 11.37
N ASP A 73 -6.18 -20.20 11.37
CA ASP A 73 -5.16 -20.23 12.42
C ASP A 73 -4.04 -19.19 12.23
N ARG A 74 -3.89 -18.63 11.03
CA ARG A 74 -2.82 -17.68 10.68
C ARG A 74 -3.34 -16.53 9.83
N THR A 75 -2.80 -15.35 10.05
CA THR A 75 -3.05 -14.12 9.28
C THR A 75 -1.76 -13.66 8.61
N TYR A 76 -1.84 -13.45 7.30
CA TYR A 76 -0.77 -12.97 6.44
C TYR A 76 -0.98 -11.49 6.14
N GLY A 77 0.02 -10.66 6.41
CA GLY A 77 0.14 -9.32 5.85
C GLY A 77 0.97 -9.38 4.57
N VAL A 78 0.38 -9.01 3.44
CA VAL A 78 1.03 -9.07 2.14
C VAL A 78 1.30 -7.66 1.64
N ASP A 79 2.58 -7.30 1.56
CA ASP A 79 2.99 -5.99 1.07
C ASP A 79 3.16 -6.01 -0.44
N VAL A 80 2.46 -5.12 -1.13
CA VAL A 80 2.47 -4.98 -2.59
C VAL A 80 2.58 -3.51 -2.98
N LEU A 81 3.03 -3.25 -4.21
CA LEU A 81 2.85 -1.94 -4.84
C LEU A 81 1.48 -1.91 -5.54
N ILE A 82 0.66 -0.91 -5.23
CA ILE A 82 -0.66 -0.69 -5.86
C ILE A 82 -0.49 -0.54 -7.39
N GLY A 83 0.65 0.02 -7.81
CA GLY A 83 1.06 0.15 -9.21
C GLY A 83 1.19 -1.18 -9.95
N ASN A 84 1.71 -2.20 -9.27
CA ASN A 84 2.18 -3.46 -9.85
C ASN A 84 1.23 -4.64 -9.60
N THR A 85 0.15 -4.44 -8.84
CA THR A 85 -0.79 -5.52 -8.51
C THR A 85 -1.69 -5.85 -9.70
N GLY A 86 -1.19 -6.71 -10.61
CA GLY A 86 -1.90 -7.20 -11.77
C GLY A 86 -2.62 -8.54 -11.54
N PRO A 87 -3.35 -9.06 -12.56
CA PRO A 87 -4.12 -10.30 -12.45
C PRO A 87 -3.31 -11.53 -12.03
N GLY A 88 -2.04 -11.61 -12.44
CA GLY A 88 -1.16 -12.72 -12.06
C GLY A 88 -0.87 -12.76 -10.56
N LEU A 89 -0.60 -11.58 -9.97
CA LEU A 89 -0.39 -11.47 -8.53
C LEU A 89 -1.69 -11.75 -7.76
N LEU A 90 -2.82 -11.21 -8.23
CA LEU A 90 -4.13 -11.52 -7.66
C LEU A 90 -4.41 -13.03 -7.62
N ALA A 91 -4.15 -13.74 -8.72
CA ALA A 91 -4.33 -15.19 -8.79
C ALA A 91 -3.37 -15.96 -7.85
N ALA A 92 -2.15 -15.45 -7.66
CA ALA A 92 -1.20 -16.05 -6.71
C ALA A 92 -1.66 -15.89 -5.26
N LEU A 93 -2.20 -14.72 -4.90
CA LEU A 93 -2.70 -14.45 -3.54
C LEU A 93 -3.95 -15.27 -3.17
N ASP A 94 -4.72 -15.69 -4.17
CA ASP A 94 -5.84 -16.63 -3.99
C ASP A 94 -5.38 -18.08 -3.68
N SER A 95 -4.09 -18.38 -3.84
CA SER A 95 -3.53 -19.72 -3.61
C SER A 95 -3.09 -19.91 -2.15
N PRO A 96 -3.65 -20.90 -1.42
CA PRO A 96 -3.18 -21.24 -0.08
C PRO A 96 -1.68 -21.58 -0.02
N SER A 97 -1.17 -22.31 -1.01
CA SER A 97 0.22 -22.76 -1.04
C SER A 97 1.20 -21.61 -1.29
N PHE A 98 0.77 -20.57 -2.00
CA PHE A 98 1.60 -19.40 -2.23
C PHE A 98 1.80 -18.61 -0.94
N LEU A 99 0.70 -18.31 -0.22
CA LEU A 99 0.77 -17.61 1.06
C LEU A 99 1.42 -18.44 2.17
N ALA A 100 1.25 -19.76 2.17
CA ALA A 100 1.88 -20.65 3.15
C ALA A 100 3.38 -20.89 2.89
N ASN A 101 3.94 -20.39 1.79
CA ASN A 101 5.34 -20.60 1.45
C ASN A 101 6.28 -19.86 2.41
N GLU A 102 6.88 -20.60 3.34
CA GLU A 102 7.77 -20.07 4.39
C GLU A 102 8.99 -19.32 3.85
N TYR A 103 9.43 -19.60 2.61
CA TYR A 103 10.55 -18.87 1.99
C TYR A 103 10.21 -17.41 1.66
N LEU A 104 8.92 -17.07 1.59
CA LEU A 104 8.45 -15.70 1.37
C LEU A 104 8.16 -14.98 2.70
N HIS A 105 8.29 -15.66 3.84
CA HIS A 105 7.85 -15.15 5.13
C HIS A 105 8.94 -14.32 5.79
N GLN A 106 8.52 -13.17 6.28
CA GLN A 106 9.28 -12.30 7.16
C GLN A 106 8.57 -12.21 8.52
N PRO A 107 9.31 -12.00 9.62
CA PRO A 107 8.70 -11.72 10.91
C PRO A 107 7.82 -10.48 10.82
N SER A 108 6.65 -10.54 11.46
CA SER A 108 5.72 -9.42 11.56
C SER A 108 5.96 -8.60 12.82
N ASP A 109 5.99 -7.29 12.67
CA ASP A 109 5.89 -6.28 13.73
C ASP A 109 4.48 -5.69 13.85
N ASP A 110 3.56 -6.10 12.98
CA ASP A 110 2.20 -5.61 12.87
C ASP A 110 1.25 -6.47 13.72
N PRO A 111 0.52 -5.89 14.69
CA PRO A 111 -0.36 -6.65 15.58
C PRO A 111 -1.55 -7.31 14.86
N HIS A 112 -1.81 -6.96 13.61
CA HIS A 112 -2.91 -7.50 12.82
C HIS A 112 -2.55 -8.74 12.00
N CYS A 113 -1.27 -9.12 11.94
CA CYS A 113 -0.85 -10.32 11.22
C CYS A 113 0.32 -11.05 11.87
N ASP A 114 0.36 -12.37 11.68
CA ASP A 114 1.37 -13.25 12.27
C ASP A 114 2.68 -13.25 11.47
N VAL A 115 2.60 -12.89 10.20
CA VAL A 115 3.69 -12.98 9.23
C VAL A 115 3.51 -11.97 8.11
N ILE A 116 4.64 -11.43 7.64
CA ILE A 116 4.69 -10.57 6.45
C ILE A 116 5.17 -11.36 5.23
N VAL A 117 4.53 -11.11 4.09
CA VAL A 117 4.94 -11.56 2.76
C VAL A 117 5.22 -10.32 1.93
N ASP A 118 6.50 -9.99 1.74
CA ASP A 118 6.90 -8.81 0.96
C ASP A 118 7.00 -9.15 -0.53
N LEU A 119 6.05 -8.64 -1.30
CA LEU A 119 5.98 -8.77 -2.76
C LEU A 119 6.18 -7.42 -3.45
N THR A 120 6.79 -6.44 -2.77
CA THR A 120 7.04 -5.12 -3.36
C THR A 120 8.14 -5.12 -4.43
N ALA A 121 8.90 -6.21 -4.52
CA ALA A 121 9.92 -6.43 -5.57
C ALA A 121 9.41 -7.23 -6.78
N TYR A 122 8.13 -7.63 -6.80
CA TYR A 122 7.50 -8.38 -7.90
C TYR A 122 7.13 -7.51 -9.11
#